data_AF-A0A7S2HIQ3-F1
#
_entry.id   AF-A0A7S2HIQ3-F1
#
_cell.length_a   1.000
_cell.length_b   1.000
_cell.length_c   1.000
_cell.angle_alpha   90.00
_cell.angle_beta   90.00
_cell.angle_gamma   90.00
#
_symmetry.space_group_name_H-M   'P 1'
#
loop_
_entity.id
_entity.type
_entity.pdbx_description
1 polymer ?
#
loop_
_entity_poly.entity_id
_entity_poly.type
_entity_poly.pdbx_seq_one_letter_code
_entity_poly.pdbx_strand_id
1 'polypeptide(L)'
;MLGPAPAETPPLQTCVLSYPCLRSRARRGAFPMAGVLLSAGAARSALFGILCSALAVAVQSEAARASHWIAEDEADRSVALIQHAVRAKRSLSPHGWLQKRSIGYKAYFDLHIPKTSGTSFGVDVRQVLPEHEGYFAQEMCLYGPMGAGKLPGDEIIAFVRDPTSHIYSQFLECKYDTGWWIARQVADDPIMENVTTWLRHFDGGREHDEPDTTCYDPYNMQTRALTCEEPAAPSGRTSHYYQGEPNLTLALKSLDSLFFVGVTDLYHESVCMFFAKTHADQPLPHHCNCADPDAWNAWTGSHSVHSVPAHSNSDLSEEDLRMIGELSRLDTQLYEHALARFREEAAEVERRTGTKLLCED
;
A
#
# COMPACT_ATOMS: atom_id res chain seq x y z
N MET A 1 37.92 -38.21 -9.15
CA MET A 1 36.74 -37.76 -8.38
C MET A 1 37.13 -37.74 -6.91
N LEU A 2 37.44 -36.56 -6.38
CA LEU A 2 37.73 -36.34 -4.97
C LEU A 2 36.63 -35.39 -4.49
N GLY A 3 35.78 -35.86 -3.57
CA GLY A 3 34.67 -35.08 -3.01
C GLY A 3 35.15 -34.05 -1.99
N PRO A 4 34.37 -32.98 -1.73
CA PRO A 4 34.76 -31.93 -0.81
C PRO A 4 34.57 -32.37 0.65
N ALA A 5 35.49 -31.90 1.50
CA ALA A 5 35.45 -32.09 2.95
C ALA A 5 34.35 -31.22 3.61
N PRO A 6 33.79 -31.65 4.76
CA PRO A 6 32.73 -30.91 5.44
C PRO A 6 33.28 -29.68 6.17
N ALA A 7 32.49 -28.60 6.17
CA ALA A 7 32.80 -27.35 6.86
C ALA A 7 32.51 -27.47 8.37
N GLU A 8 33.45 -27.02 9.19
CA GLU A 8 33.31 -26.91 10.65
C GLU A 8 32.45 -25.69 11.02
N THR A 9 31.54 -25.86 11.97
CA THR A 9 30.72 -24.81 12.56
C THR A 9 31.46 -24.11 13.70
N PRO A 10 31.46 -22.76 13.77
CA PRO A 10 32.07 -22.03 14.87
C PRO A 10 31.14 -21.99 16.12
N PRO A 11 31.71 -21.84 17.33
CA PRO A 11 30.93 -21.85 18.56
C PRO A 11 30.20 -20.53 18.82
N LEU A 12 29.00 -20.64 19.41
CA LEU A 12 28.15 -19.54 19.85
C LEU A 12 28.81 -18.72 20.96
N GLN A 13 29.03 -17.42 20.69
CA GLN A 13 29.38 -16.43 21.72
C GLN A 13 28.11 -15.90 22.39
N THR A 14 28.02 -16.06 23.71
CA THR A 14 27.01 -15.41 24.56
C THR A 14 27.36 -13.94 24.80
N CYS A 15 26.51 -13.02 24.32
CA CYS A 15 26.57 -11.60 24.67
C CYS A 15 25.98 -11.36 26.06
N VAL A 16 26.81 -10.87 26.99
CA VAL A 16 26.37 -10.32 28.29
C VAL A 16 26.20 -8.80 28.12
N LEU A 17 24.96 -8.32 28.08
CA LEU A 17 24.66 -6.89 28.09
C LEU A 17 24.73 -6.35 29.52
N SER A 18 25.68 -5.45 29.76
CA SER A 18 25.80 -4.68 31.02
C SER A 18 25.29 -3.25 30.78
N TYR A 19 24.23 -2.84 31.48
CA TYR A 19 23.75 -1.46 31.46
C TYR A 19 24.52 -0.58 32.47
N PRO A 20 24.89 0.67 32.14
CA PRO A 20 25.53 1.57 33.06
C PRO A 20 24.50 2.27 33.97
N CYS A 21 24.72 2.16 35.28
CA CYS A 21 23.99 2.90 36.32
C CYS A 21 24.37 4.40 36.30
N LEU A 22 23.37 5.26 36.12
CA LEU A 22 23.45 6.71 36.29
C LEU A 22 23.83 7.06 37.75
N ARG A 23 25.02 7.68 37.93
CA ARG A 23 25.44 8.28 39.21
C ARG A 23 24.89 9.70 39.33
N SER A 24 23.96 9.92 40.24
CA SER A 24 23.61 11.27 40.71
C SER A 24 24.56 11.72 41.83
N ARG A 25 24.90 13.00 41.81
CA ARG A 25 25.93 13.67 42.60
C ARG A 25 25.26 14.34 43.81
N ALA A 26 25.29 13.73 44.99
CA ALA A 26 24.79 14.34 46.22
C ALA A 26 25.93 14.96 47.06
N ARG A 27 25.71 16.21 47.50
CA ARG A 27 26.63 17.02 48.32
C ARG A 27 26.71 16.49 49.75
N ARG A 28 27.92 16.59 50.33
CA ARG A 28 28.24 16.21 51.71
C ARG A 28 27.70 17.25 52.69
N GLY A 29 26.96 16.80 53.69
CA GLY A 29 26.70 17.50 54.95
C GLY A 29 26.75 16.47 56.08
N ALA A 30 27.70 16.61 56.98
CA ALA A 30 27.95 15.69 58.08
C ALA A 30 27.08 16.04 59.30
N PHE A 31 26.45 15.03 59.91
CA PHE A 31 25.94 15.06 61.29
C PHE A 31 26.18 13.69 61.95
N PRO A 32 26.52 13.64 63.25
CA PRO A 32 26.90 12.40 63.92
C PRO A 32 25.68 11.60 64.40
N MET A 33 25.88 10.29 64.40
CA MET A 33 24.97 9.23 64.82
C MET A 33 24.67 9.23 66.32
N ALA A 34 23.41 8.96 66.65
CA ALA A 34 23.04 8.23 67.85
C ALA A 34 21.79 7.36 67.58
N GLY A 35 21.93 6.04 67.81
CA GLY A 35 20.87 5.24 68.43
C GLY A 35 19.89 4.45 67.55
N VAL A 36 19.87 3.14 67.86
CA VAL A 36 18.74 2.18 67.75
C VAL A 36 18.59 1.41 66.44
N LEU A 37 19.15 0.20 66.47
CA LEU A 37 18.81 -0.98 65.68
C LEU A 37 17.36 -1.42 65.92
N LEU A 38 16.55 -1.52 64.87
CA LEU A 38 15.45 -2.49 64.78
C LEU A 38 15.40 -3.05 63.35
N SER A 39 15.57 -4.37 63.25
CA SER A 39 15.63 -5.17 62.03
C SER A 39 14.24 -5.38 61.42
N ALA A 40 13.99 -4.76 60.26
CA ALA A 40 12.88 -5.10 59.35
C ALA A 40 13.26 -4.83 57.87
N GLY A 41 14.52 -5.07 57.50
CA GLY A 41 15.12 -4.57 56.26
C GLY A 41 14.96 -5.42 54.99
N ALA A 42 14.65 -6.72 55.10
CA ALA A 42 14.64 -7.61 53.93
C ALA A 42 13.27 -7.66 53.22
N ALA A 43 12.17 -7.72 53.97
CA ALA A 43 10.82 -7.84 53.40
C ALA A 43 10.35 -6.54 52.70
N ARG A 44 10.81 -5.37 53.17
CA ARG A 44 10.44 -4.07 52.59
C ARG A 44 11.11 -3.81 51.23
N SER A 45 12.35 -4.25 51.03
CA SER A 45 13.03 -4.11 49.73
C SER A 45 12.42 -5.01 48.65
N ALA A 46 12.01 -6.24 49.00
CA ALA A 46 11.37 -7.15 48.06
C ALA A 46 10.00 -6.62 47.61
N LEU A 47 9.18 -6.11 48.53
CA LEU A 47 7.90 -5.50 48.19
C LEU A 47 8.07 -4.25 47.30
N PHE A 48 9.07 -3.42 47.59
CA PHE A 48 9.35 -2.22 46.81
C PHE A 48 9.77 -2.54 45.37
N GLY A 49 10.59 -3.58 45.16
CA GLY A 49 10.97 -4.04 43.83
C GLY A 49 9.80 -4.57 42.99
N ILE A 50 8.88 -5.33 43.61
CA ILE A 50 7.67 -5.84 42.96
C ILE A 50 6.73 -4.69 42.59
N LEU A 51 6.52 -3.74 43.50
CA LEU A 51 5.70 -2.55 43.25
C LEU A 51 6.27 -1.68 42.12
N CYS A 52 7.58 -1.42 42.10
CA CYS A 52 8.20 -0.66 41.02
C CYS A 52 8.09 -1.36 39.65
N SER A 53 8.20 -2.69 39.61
CA SER A 53 8.08 -3.46 38.37
C SER A 53 6.63 -3.47 37.86
N ALA A 54 5.65 -3.64 38.76
CA ALA A 54 4.23 -3.56 38.41
C ALA A 54 3.84 -2.15 37.94
N LEU A 55 4.38 -1.10 38.57
CA LEU A 55 4.15 0.28 38.15
C LEU A 55 4.78 0.57 36.77
N ALA A 56 5.98 0.04 36.50
CA ALA A 56 6.63 0.19 35.20
C ALA A 56 5.83 -0.48 34.07
N VAL A 57 5.30 -1.68 34.32
CA VAL A 57 4.41 -2.38 33.37
C VAL A 57 3.09 -1.61 33.18
N ALA A 58 2.50 -1.07 34.25
CA ALA A 58 1.29 -0.26 34.16
C ALA A 58 1.51 1.04 33.36
N VAL A 59 2.62 1.74 33.60
CA VAL A 59 2.99 2.98 32.88
C VAL A 59 3.30 2.69 31.41
N GLN A 60 3.98 1.59 31.08
CA GLN A 60 4.20 1.18 29.69
C GLN A 60 2.87 0.83 28.99
N SER A 61 1.95 0.17 29.69
CA SER A 61 0.59 -0.11 29.21
C SER A 61 -0.20 1.18 28.96
N GLU A 62 -0.16 2.14 29.89
CA GLU A 62 -0.85 3.42 29.72
C GLU A 62 -0.23 4.30 28.63
N ALA A 63 1.10 4.32 28.51
CA ALA A 63 1.79 5.03 27.42
C ALA A 63 1.42 4.43 26.06
N ALA A 64 1.38 3.10 25.92
CA ALA A 64 0.94 2.43 24.70
C ALA A 64 -0.52 2.77 24.36
N ARG A 65 -1.40 2.82 25.37
CA ARG A 65 -2.80 3.28 25.19
C ARG A 65 -2.85 4.75 24.77
N ALA A 66 -2.11 5.64 25.42
CA ALA A 66 -2.10 7.06 25.09
C ALA A 66 -1.57 7.35 23.67
N SER A 67 -0.51 6.64 23.23
CA SER A 67 -0.05 6.73 21.84
C SER A 67 -1.08 6.21 20.83
N HIS A 68 -1.87 5.21 21.22
CA HIS A 68 -2.98 4.71 20.41
C HIS A 68 -4.07 5.79 20.26
N TRP A 69 -4.47 6.45 21.35
CA TRP A 69 -5.48 7.52 21.33
C TRP A 69 -5.05 8.76 20.53
N ILE A 70 -3.78 9.17 20.61
CA ILE A 70 -3.27 10.33 19.84
C ILE A 70 -3.27 10.02 18.33
N ALA A 71 -2.91 8.78 17.95
CA ALA A 71 -3.00 8.34 16.56
C ALA A 71 -4.44 8.25 16.06
N GLU A 72 -5.41 7.96 16.93
CA GLU A 72 -6.83 7.93 16.57
C GLU A 72 -7.40 9.31 16.20
N ASP A 73 -7.02 10.38 16.93
CA ASP A 73 -7.55 11.74 16.74
C ASP A 73 -7.02 12.42 15.45
N GLU A 74 -5.75 12.22 15.07
CA GLU A 74 -5.23 12.67 13.77
C GLU A 74 -5.87 11.89 12.59
N ALA A 75 -6.16 10.61 12.78
CA ALA A 75 -6.79 9.78 11.76
C ALA A 75 -8.29 10.09 11.58
N ASP A 76 -9.02 10.45 12.64
CA ASP A 76 -10.43 10.87 12.52
C ASP A 76 -10.58 12.19 11.76
N ARG A 77 -9.64 13.12 11.96
CA ARG A 77 -9.56 14.34 11.13
C ARG A 77 -9.32 14.00 9.65
N SER A 78 -8.50 12.99 9.36
CA SER A 78 -8.21 12.54 7.99
C SER A 78 -9.44 11.92 7.32
N VAL A 79 -10.19 11.06 8.03
CA VAL A 79 -11.44 10.46 7.51
C VAL A 79 -12.49 11.53 7.20
N ALA A 80 -12.70 12.50 8.10
CA ALA A 80 -13.63 13.60 7.88
C ALA A 80 -13.21 14.52 6.72
N LEU A 81 -11.90 14.79 6.57
CA LEU A 81 -11.34 15.54 5.44
C LEU A 81 -11.51 14.80 4.12
N ILE A 82 -11.29 13.49 4.07
CA ILE A 82 -11.51 12.67 2.87
C ILE A 82 -13.00 12.65 2.52
N GLN A 83 -13.89 12.43 3.49
CA GLN A 83 -15.33 12.48 3.25
C GLN A 83 -15.79 13.84 2.72
N HIS A 84 -15.23 14.93 3.25
CA HIS A 84 -15.51 16.27 2.77
C HIS A 84 -14.87 16.55 1.40
N ALA A 85 -13.65 16.06 1.13
CA ALA A 85 -12.95 16.24 -0.15
C ALA A 85 -13.60 15.44 -1.29
N VAL A 86 -13.99 14.20 -1.00
CA VAL A 86 -14.79 13.34 -1.89
C VAL A 86 -16.13 14.02 -2.19
N ARG A 87 -16.81 14.58 -1.18
CA ARG A 87 -18.03 15.39 -1.39
C ARG A 87 -17.76 16.70 -2.13
N ALA A 88 -16.59 17.31 -1.93
CA ALA A 88 -16.17 18.54 -2.57
C ALA A 88 -15.54 18.33 -3.96
N LYS A 89 -15.62 17.11 -4.53
CA LYS A 89 -15.04 16.74 -5.83
C LYS A 89 -13.55 17.02 -5.98
N ARG A 90 -12.80 17.13 -4.88
CA ARG A 90 -11.33 17.13 -4.95
C ARG A 90 -10.89 15.67 -4.98
N SER A 91 -10.63 15.14 -6.17
CA SER A 91 -10.16 13.77 -6.39
C SER A 91 -8.71 13.63 -5.94
N LEU A 92 -8.49 13.67 -4.63
CA LEU A 92 -7.22 13.28 -4.06
C LEU A 92 -7.09 11.76 -4.18
N SER A 93 -5.89 11.31 -4.50
CA SER A 93 -5.54 9.89 -4.43
C SER A 93 -5.89 9.35 -3.02
N PRO A 94 -6.47 8.15 -2.91
CA PRO A 94 -6.76 7.56 -1.61
C PRO A 94 -5.47 7.41 -0.82
N HIS A 95 -5.47 8.01 0.37
CA HIS A 95 -4.31 8.04 1.25
C HIS A 95 -4.74 7.80 2.69
N GLY A 96 -4.06 6.88 3.36
CA GLY A 96 -4.30 6.55 4.75
C GLY A 96 -5.50 5.61 4.96
N TRP A 97 -6.07 5.68 6.16
CA TRP A 97 -7.25 4.91 6.54
C TRP A 97 -8.51 5.50 5.91
N LEU A 98 -9.14 4.78 4.98
CA LEU A 98 -10.46 5.14 4.44
C LEU A 98 -11.60 4.54 5.27
N GLN A 99 -11.31 3.39 5.90
CA GLN A 99 -12.16 2.74 6.89
C GLN A 99 -11.27 2.14 7.97
N LYS A 100 -11.45 2.56 9.22
CA LYS A 100 -10.71 1.97 10.34
C LYS A 100 -11.29 0.59 10.68
N ARG A 101 -10.42 -0.37 10.96
CA ARG A 101 -10.83 -1.65 11.56
C ARG A 101 -11.21 -1.46 13.03
N SER A 102 -12.05 -2.35 13.54
CA SER A 102 -12.25 -2.52 14.99
C SER A 102 -11.13 -3.36 15.61
N ILE A 103 -11.00 -3.30 16.93
CA ILE A 103 -10.01 -4.09 17.68
C ILE A 103 -10.22 -5.58 17.41
N GLY A 104 -9.15 -6.28 17.02
CA GLY A 104 -9.16 -7.73 16.77
C GLY A 104 -9.58 -8.13 15.35
N TYR A 105 -9.96 -7.18 14.50
CA TYR A 105 -10.23 -7.42 13.08
C TYR A 105 -9.01 -7.11 12.23
N LYS A 106 -8.93 -7.70 11.04
CA LYS A 106 -7.88 -7.41 10.06
C LYS A 106 -8.20 -6.15 9.25
N ALA A 107 -7.21 -5.68 8.52
CA ALA A 107 -7.36 -4.67 7.49
C ALA A 107 -6.74 -5.13 6.16
N TYR A 108 -7.23 -4.53 5.08
CA TYR A 108 -6.66 -4.68 3.75
C TYR A 108 -5.87 -3.41 3.42
N PHE A 109 -4.61 -3.61 3.06
CA PHE A 109 -3.68 -2.57 2.65
C PHE A 109 -3.61 -2.59 1.13
N ASP A 110 -4.23 -1.61 0.52
CA ASP A 110 -4.12 -1.34 -0.90
C ASP A 110 -2.77 -0.68 -1.18
N LEU A 111 -1.87 -1.48 -1.76
CA LEU A 111 -0.70 -1.01 -2.48
C LEU A 111 -1.20 -0.26 -3.72
N HIS A 112 -1.53 1.01 -3.52
CA HIS A 112 -2.16 1.80 -4.57
C HIS A 112 -1.12 2.12 -5.64
N ILE A 113 -1.11 1.33 -6.71
CA ILE A 113 -0.35 1.65 -7.91
C ILE A 113 -1.11 2.80 -8.61
N PRO A 114 -0.47 3.95 -8.86
CA PRO A 114 -1.19 5.09 -9.42
C PRO A 114 -1.84 4.73 -10.75
N LYS A 115 -3.04 5.26 -10.99
CA LYS A 115 -3.82 5.11 -12.24
C LYS A 115 -4.31 3.67 -12.53
N THR A 116 -4.40 2.82 -11.51
CA THR A 116 -5.03 1.48 -11.59
C THR A 116 -6.38 1.42 -10.84
N SER A 117 -7.15 2.51 -10.89
CA SER A 117 -8.49 2.64 -10.27
C SER A 117 -8.56 2.60 -8.74
N GLY A 118 -7.45 2.84 -8.02
CA GLY A 118 -7.47 2.87 -6.55
C GLY A 118 -8.42 3.91 -5.97
N THR A 119 -8.58 5.09 -6.58
CA THR A 119 -9.57 6.10 -6.12
C THR A 119 -11.00 5.56 -6.19
N SER A 120 -11.37 4.94 -7.31
CA SER A 120 -12.69 4.31 -7.44
C SER A 120 -12.86 3.19 -6.41
N PHE A 121 -11.86 2.32 -6.29
CA PHE A 121 -11.95 1.21 -5.36
C PHE A 121 -12.02 1.67 -3.90
N GLY A 122 -11.27 2.69 -3.50
CA GLY A 122 -11.35 3.27 -2.15
C GLY A 122 -12.72 3.87 -1.79
N VAL A 123 -13.54 4.21 -2.79
CA VAL A 123 -14.95 4.61 -2.61
C VAL A 123 -15.84 3.37 -2.51
N ASP A 124 -15.70 2.43 -3.46
CA ASP A 124 -16.60 1.28 -3.58
C ASP A 124 -16.35 0.20 -2.54
N VAL A 125 -15.10 0.04 -2.07
CA VAL A 125 -14.69 -1.00 -1.11
C VAL A 125 -15.52 -0.97 0.16
N ARG A 126 -15.98 0.20 0.60
CA ARG A 126 -16.82 0.35 1.80
C ARG A 126 -18.17 -0.37 1.70
N GLN A 127 -18.63 -0.64 0.48
CA GLN A 127 -19.87 -1.36 0.21
C GLN A 127 -19.67 -2.87 0.22
N VAL A 128 -18.43 -3.34 0.06
CA VAL A 128 -18.08 -4.76 -0.12
C VAL A 128 -17.09 -5.28 0.92
N LEU A 129 -16.71 -4.45 1.90
CA LEU A 129 -15.80 -4.80 2.98
C LEU A 129 -16.59 -5.41 4.15
N PRO A 130 -16.12 -6.51 4.78
CA PRO A 130 -16.80 -7.08 5.93
C PRO A 130 -16.95 -6.07 7.06
N GLU A 131 -18.02 -6.22 7.84
CA GLU A 131 -18.24 -5.38 9.02
C GLU A 131 -17.02 -5.45 9.95
N HIS A 132 -16.65 -4.30 10.52
CA HIS A 132 -15.51 -4.12 11.43
C HIS A 132 -14.11 -4.27 10.82
N GLU A 133 -13.96 -4.76 9.58
CA GLU A 133 -12.66 -4.81 8.92
C GLU A 133 -12.25 -3.43 8.38
N GLY A 134 -10.94 -3.25 8.22
CA GLY A 134 -10.34 -1.98 7.85
C GLY A 134 -9.87 -1.94 6.40
N TYR A 135 -9.75 -0.73 5.87
CA TYR A 135 -9.17 -0.45 4.57
C TYR A 135 -8.21 0.74 4.66
N PHE A 136 -6.97 0.48 4.28
CA PHE A 136 -5.90 1.46 4.18
C PHE A 136 -5.40 1.48 2.73
N ALA A 137 -5.21 2.66 2.15
CA ALA A 137 -4.66 2.81 0.82
C ALA A 137 -3.56 3.85 0.82
N GLN A 138 -2.48 3.58 0.10
CA GLN A 138 -1.42 4.56 -0.08
C GLN A 138 -0.56 4.19 -1.29
N GLU A 139 -0.20 5.21 -2.05
CA GLU A 139 0.79 5.11 -3.12
C GLU A 139 2.17 4.91 -2.49
N MET A 140 2.62 3.66 -2.44
CA MET A 140 3.88 3.26 -1.82
C MET A 140 4.52 2.12 -2.61
N CYS A 141 5.74 1.77 -2.22
CA CYS A 141 6.38 0.51 -2.61
C CYS A 141 5.94 -0.66 -1.72
N LEU A 142 5.84 -1.86 -2.28
CA LEU A 142 5.48 -3.08 -1.52
C LEU A 142 6.44 -3.35 -0.36
N TYR A 143 7.75 -3.19 -0.59
CA TYR A 143 8.78 -3.37 0.43
C TYR A 143 9.12 -2.06 1.17
N GLY A 144 8.35 -1.01 0.93
CA GLY A 144 8.42 0.22 1.71
C GLY A 144 7.86 0.01 3.13
N PRO A 145 8.04 1.01 4.01
CA PRO A 145 7.40 1.01 5.32
C PRO A 145 5.89 1.17 5.13
N MET A 146 5.18 0.06 4.93
CA MET A 146 3.73 0.02 5.11
C MET A 146 3.46 0.62 6.48
N GLY A 147 2.82 1.79 6.52
CA GLY A 147 2.87 2.73 7.65
C GLY A 147 2.58 2.09 9.02
N ALA A 148 2.83 2.83 10.10
CA ALA A 148 2.83 2.37 11.51
C ALA A 148 1.55 1.65 12.03
N GLY A 149 0.58 1.31 11.18
CA GLY A 149 -0.65 0.60 11.51
C GLY A 149 -0.79 -0.82 10.94
N LYS A 150 0.12 -1.36 10.12
CA LYS A 150 0.00 -2.76 9.68
C LYS A 150 0.27 -3.73 10.83
N LEU A 151 -0.67 -4.64 11.09
CA LEU A 151 -0.62 -5.68 12.09
C LEU A 151 -0.40 -7.07 11.46
N PRO A 152 0.06 -8.06 12.25
CA PRO A 152 -0.02 -9.46 11.86
C PRO A 152 -1.46 -9.86 11.51
N GLY A 153 -1.65 -10.54 10.38
CA GLY A 153 -2.97 -10.92 9.88
C GLY A 153 -3.64 -9.90 8.95
N ASP A 154 -3.05 -8.71 8.79
CA ASP A 154 -3.47 -7.79 7.73
C ASP A 154 -2.98 -8.27 6.37
N GLU A 155 -3.85 -8.08 5.39
CA GLU A 155 -3.68 -8.53 4.02
C GLU A 155 -3.26 -7.37 3.11
N ILE A 156 -2.48 -7.66 2.08
CA ILE A 156 -2.10 -6.68 1.07
C ILE A 156 -2.83 -7.01 -0.22
N ILE A 157 -3.36 -5.98 -0.85
CA ILE A 157 -4.02 -6.05 -2.14
C ILE A 157 -3.40 -5.03 -3.09
N ALA A 158 -3.61 -5.23 -4.39
CA ALA A 158 -3.24 -4.24 -5.40
C ALA A 158 -4.20 -4.32 -6.58
N PHE A 159 -4.25 -3.27 -7.39
CA PHE A 159 -4.86 -3.30 -8.71
C PHE A 159 -3.78 -3.11 -9.78
N VAL A 160 -3.89 -3.88 -10.86
CA VAL A 160 -3.09 -3.73 -12.08
C VAL A 160 -3.99 -3.31 -13.25
N ARG A 161 -3.40 -2.73 -14.29
CA ARG A 161 -4.09 -2.26 -15.49
C ARG A 161 -3.31 -2.63 -16.73
N ASP A 162 -4.00 -2.79 -17.86
CA ASP A 162 -3.37 -2.89 -19.18
C ASP A 162 -2.25 -1.83 -19.32
N PRO A 163 -0.99 -2.21 -19.60
CA PRO A 163 0.13 -1.27 -19.55
C PRO A 163 0.01 -0.10 -20.53
N THR A 164 -0.62 -0.31 -21.70
CA THR A 164 -0.86 0.78 -22.65
C THR A 164 -1.85 1.80 -22.10
N SER A 165 -2.99 1.33 -21.63
CA SER A 165 -4.01 2.16 -20.99
C SER A 165 -3.48 2.86 -19.73
N HIS A 166 -2.59 2.18 -19.00
CA HIS A 166 -1.96 2.69 -17.79
C HIS A 166 -1.03 3.87 -18.06
N ILE A 167 -0.06 3.71 -18.97
CA ILE A 167 0.87 4.77 -19.34
C ILE A 167 0.12 5.96 -19.96
N TYR A 168 -0.87 5.71 -20.81
CA TYR A 168 -1.65 6.82 -21.39
C TYR A 168 -2.43 7.58 -20.31
N SER A 169 -3.00 6.87 -19.33
CA SER A 169 -3.67 7.50 -18.19
C SER A 169 -2.74 8.32 -17.30
N GLN A 170 -1.47 7.93 -17.16
CA GLN A 170 -0.44 8.72 -16.46
C GLN A 170 -0.19 10.04 -17.19
N PHE A 171 0.04 10.01 -18.51
CA PHE A 171 0.21 11.21 -19.32
C PHE A 171 -0.96 12.18 -19.17
N LEU A 172 -2.19 11.67 -19.28
CA LEU A 172 -3.40 12.50 -19.18
C LEU A 172 -3.55 13.13 -17.80
N GLU A 173 -3.20 12.42 -16.73
CA GLU A 173 -3.16 13.00 -15.38
C GLU A 173 -2.15 14.13 -15.32
N CYS A 174 -0.91 13.88 -15.73
CA CYS A 174 0.17 14.87 -15.69
C CYS A 174 -0.18 16.14 -16.46
N LYS A 175 -0.88 15.98 -17.59
CA LYS A 175 -1.22 17.07 -18.50
C LYS A 175 -2.45 17.86 -18.05
N TYR A 176 -3.51 17.17 -17.61
CA TYR A 176 -4.82 17.78 -17.48
C TYR A 176 -5.31 17.91 -16.02
N ASP A 177 -4.80 17.12 -15.07
CA ASP A 177 -5.24 17.23 -13.68
C ASP A 177 -4.57 18.39 -12.95
N THR A 178 -5.11 19.60 -13.17
CA THR A 178 -4.66 20.84 -12.49
C THR A 178 -5.00 20.91 -10.99
N GLY A 179 -5.62 19.85 -10.43
CA GLY A 179 -5.97 19.73 -9.02
C GLY A 179 -4.75 19.65 -8.10
N TRP A 180 -3.60 19.25 -8.65
CA TRP A 180 -2.33 19.19 -7.96
C TRP A 180 -1.54 20.48 -8.23
N TRP A 181 -1.01 21.09 -7.16
CA TRP A 181 -0.17 22.30 -7.28
C TRP A 181 1.07 22.07 -8.15
N ILE A 182 1.51 20.81 -8.25
CA ILE A 182 2.59 20.33 -9.08
C ILE A 182 2.18 20.30 -10.56
N ALA A 183 1.02 19.73 -10.90
CA ALA A 183 0.54 19.62 -12.28
C ALA A 183 0.35 20.99 -12.96
N ARG A 184 0.06 22.06 -12.20
CA ARG A 184 0.02 23.43 -12.76
C ARG A 184 1.36 23.93 -13.30
N GLN A 185 2.48 23.41 -12.81
CA GLN A 185 3.80 23.77 -13.30
C GLN A 185 4.19 22.93 -14.52
N VAL A 186 3.66 21.71 -14.61
CA VAL A 186 4.02 20.72 -15.64
C VAL A 186 3.15 20.82 -16.89
N ALA A 187 1.90 21.27 -16.78
CA ALA A 187 0.99 21.31 -17.92
C ALA A 187 1.46 22.22 -19.07
N ASP A 188 2.19 23.30 -18.74
CA ASP A 188 2.78 24.22 -19.71
C ASP A 188 4.22 23.85 -20.12
N ASP A 189 4.76 22.76 -19.57
CA ASP A 189 6.09 22.25 -19.95
C ASP A 189 6.06 21.74 -21.41
N PRO A 190 7.03 22.12 -22.26
CA PRO A 190 7.13 21.59 -23.62
C PRO A 190 7.12 20.06 -23.71
N ILE A 191 7.59 19.35 -22.69
CA ILE A 191 7.56 17.89 -22.62
C ILE A 191 6.11 17.35 -22.62
N MET A 192 5.14 18.12 -22.12
CA MET A 192 3.72 17.73 -22.04
C MET A 192 2.89 18.15 -23.26
N GLU A 193 3.51 18.68 -24.32
CA GLU A 193 2.81 19.17 -25.52
C GLU A 193 1.86 18.13 -26.11
N ASN A 194 2.29 16.87 -26.18
CA ASN A 194 1.50 15.72 -26.61
C ASN A 194 2.12 14.41 -26.09
N VAL A 195 1.40 13.29 -26.25
CA VAL A 195 1.85 11.99 -25.73
C VAL A 195 3.17 11.54 -26.37
N THR A 196 3.36 11.78 -27.67
CA THR A 196 4.60 11.43 -28.38
C THR A 196 5.80 12.19 -27.83
N THR A 197 5.68 13.50 -27.61
CA THR A 197 6.74 14.33 -27.01
C THR A 197 7.07 13.85 -25.59
N TRP A 198 6.05 13.53 -24.78
CA TRP A 198 6.23 13.01 -23.43
C TRP A 198 6.90 11.63 -23.42
N LEU A 199 6.50 10.71 -24.30
CA LEU A 199 7.12 9.38 -24.41
C LEU A 199 8.57 9.47 -24.87
N ARG A 200 8.87 10.35 -25.85
CA ARG A 200 10.25 10.59 -26.32
C ARG A 200 11.16 11.16 -25.24
N HIS A 201 10.61 11.84 -24.24
CA HIS A 201 11.41 12.27 -23.09
C HIS A 201 12.03 11.07 -22.36
N PHE A 202 11.35 9.92 -22.32
CA PHE A 202 11.84 8.69 -21.71
C PHE A 202 12.52 7.73 -22.72
N ASP A 203 12.60 8.12 -24.00
CA ASP A 203 13.27 7.34 -25.05
C ASP A 203 14.80 7.45 -24.90
N GLY A 204 15.51 6.35 -25.07
CA GLY A 204 16.98 6.29 -24.88
C GLY A 204 17.46 5.91 -23.46
N GLY A 205 16.56 5.89 -22.48
CA GLY A 205 16.72 5.18 -21.20
C GLY A 205 17.31 5.96 -20.01
N ARG A 206 16.78 5.62 -18.82
CA ARG A 206 17.35 5.47 -17.45
C ARG A 206 18.24 6.54 -16.82
N GLU A 207 18.77 7.53 -17.55
CA GLU A 207 19.69 8.56 -17.03
C GLU A 207 19.01 9.89 -16.68
N HIS A 208 17.69 9.89 -16.47
CA HIS A 208 17.01 11.06 -15.92
C HIS A 208 17.25 11.11 -14.40
N ASP A 209 18.47 11.47 -14.02
CA ASP A 209 18.90 11.73 -12.63
C ASP A 209 18.24 12.99 -12.04
N GLU A 210 17.51 13.77 -12.85
CA GLU A 210 16.81 14.97 -12.43
C GLU A 210 15.34 14.66 -12.10
N PRO A 211 14.80 15.20 -10.99
CA PRO A 211 13.36 15.13 -10.64
C PRO A 211 12.46 15.96 -11.59
N ASP A 212 12.90 16.19 -12.83
CA ASP A 212 12.43 17.24 -13.73
C ASP A 212 11.00 17.02 -14.23
N THR A 213 10.55 15.77 -14.35
CA THR A 213 9.11 15.52 -14.44
C THR A 213 8.59 15.37 -13.02
N THR A 214 8.01 16.42 -12.47
CA THR A 214 7.35 16.37 -11.14
C THR A 214 6.07 15.49 -11.14
N CYS A 215 5.94 14.57 -12.10
CA CYS A 215 4.82 13.65 -12.28
C CYS A 215 5.30 12.17 -12.31
N TYR A 216 4.73 11.31 -13.16
CA TYR A 216 5.02 9.88 -13.23
C TYR A 216 6.17 9.54 -14.17
N ASP A 217 7.03 8.61 -13.74
CA ASP A 217 7.92 7.86 -14.61
C ASP A 217 7.20 6.58 -15.12
N PRO A 218 6.93 6.45 -16.43
CA PRO A 218 6.14 5.35 -16.98
C PRO A 218 6.89 4.02 -17.09
N TYR A 219 8.20 3.98 -16.83
CA TYR A 219 9.03 2.82 -17.13
C TYR A 219 8.78 1.66 -16.16
N ASN A 220 8.00 0.68 -16.61
CA ASN A 220 7.62 -0.52 -15.86
C ASN A 220 7.12 -0.21 -14.43
N MET A 221 6.28 0.81 -14.28
CA MET A 221 5.85 1.32 -12.98
C MET A 221 5.10 0.27 -12.14
N GLN A 222 4.30 -0.61 -12.75
CA GLN A 222 3.56 -1.63 -12.00
C GLN A 222 4.51 -2.69 -11.42
N THR A 223 5.47 -3.15 -12.23
CA THR A 223 6.54 -4.08 -11.80
C THR A 223 7.42 -3.43 -10.73
N ARG A 224 7.73 -2.14 -10.90
CA ARG A 224 8.50 -1.36 -9.93
C ARG A 224 7.77 -1.27 -8.59
N ALA A 225 6.48 -0.96 -8.56
CA ALA A 225 5.71 -0.87 -7.31
C ALA A 225 5.76 -2.15 -6.45
N LEU A 226 5.88 -3.32 -7.10
CA LEU A 226 5.97 -4.64 -6.44
C LEU A 226 7.39 -5.07 -6.06
N THR A 227 8.41 -4.31 -6.44
CA THR A 227 9.82 -4.67 -6.23
C THR A 227 10.65 -3.57 -5.60
N CYS A 228 10.18 -2.33 -5.62
CA CYS A 228 10.91 -1.23 -5.04
C CYS A 228 10.98 -1.37 -3.51
N GLU A 229 12.14 -1.00 -3.00
CA GLU A 229 12.39 -0.78 -1.59
C GLU A 229 12.38 0.73 -1.41
N GLU A 230 11.53 1.27 -0.54
CA GLU A 230 11.70 2.67 -0.16
C GLU A 230 12.88 2.75 0.82
N PRO A 231 14.02 3.38 0.45
CA PRO A 231 14.90 3.86 1.49
C PRO A 231 14.10 4.87 2.33
N ALA A 232 14.34 4.89 3.64
CA ALA A 232 13.82 5.91 4.57
C ALA A 232 14.41 7.32 4.30
N ALA A 233 14.59 7.68 3.02
CA ALA A 233 15.05 8.98 2.60
C ALA A 233 13.95 10.00 2.94
N PRO A 234 14.30 11.16 3.52
CA PRO A 234 13.36 12.23 3.87
C PRO A 234 12.52 12.76 2.70
N SER A 235 12.89 12.43 1.45
CA SER A 235 12.26 12.94 0.24
C SER A 235 11.00 12.18 -0.19
N GLY A 236 10.62 11.07 0.48
CA GLY A 236 9.38 10.35 0.15
C GLY A 236 9.31 9.92 -1.32
N ARG A 237 10.41 9.38 -1.87
CA ARG A 237 10.43 8.86 -3.24
C ARG A 237 9.57 7.59 -3.28
N THR A 238 8.32 7.75 -3.67
CA THR A 238 7.36 6.65 -3.89
C THR A 238 7.65 5.95 -5.22
N SER A 239 6.79 5.00 -5.60
CA SER A 239 6.82 4.28 -6.88
C SER A 239 6.71 5.19 -8.12
N HIS A 240 6.41 6.49 -7.98
CA HIS A 240 6.37 7.46 -9.07
C HIS A 240 7.72 7.69 -9.74
N TYR A 241 8.82 7.50 -9.02
CA TYR A 241 10.16 7.80 -9.51
C TYR A 241 10.87 6.53 -9.96
N TYR A 242 11.72 6.64 -10.97
CA TYR A 242 12.64 5.58 -11.32
C TYR A 242 13.63 5.34 -10.16
N GLN A 243 13.78 4.07 -9.79
CA GLN A 243 14.66 3.64 -8.69
C GLN A 243 15.67 2.57 -9.14
N GLY A 244 15.80 2.35 -10.44
CA GLY A 244 16.55 1.24 -11.02
C GLY A 244 15.67 0.24 -11.76
N GLU A 245 16.32 -0.73 -12.40
CA GLU A 245 15.62 -1.76 -13.18
C GLU A 245 14.82 -2.68 -12.25
N PRO A 246 13.49 -2.80 -12.43
CA PRO A 246 12.69 -3.66 -11.58
C PRO A 246 12.92 -5.14 -11.89
N ASN A 247 12.89 -5.98 -10.86
CA ASN A 247 13.14 -7.41 -10.98
C ASN A 247 11.84 -8.17 -11.26
N LEU A 248 11.56 -8.50 -12.52
CA LEU A 248 10.32 -9.19 -12.91
C LEU A 248 10.05 -10.48 -12.10
N THR A 249 11.07 -11.32 -11.88
CA THR A 249 10.89 -12.56 -11.10
C THR A 249 10.43 -12.29 -9.68
N LEU A 250 11.01 -11.26 -9.03
CA LEU A 250 10.57 -10.83 -7.71
C LEU A 250 9.15 -10.25 -7.78
N ALA A 251 8.83 -9.42 -8.78
CA ALA A 251 7.51 -8.82 -8.95
C ALA A 251 6.41 -9.87 -9.09
N LEU A 252 6.63 -10.91 -9.90
CA LEU A 252 5.68 -12.01 -10.07
C LEU A 252 5.46 -12.77 -8.75
N LYS A 253 6.55 -13.07 -8.02
CA LYS A 253 6.47 -13.70 -6.70
C LYS A 253 5.73 -12.82 -5.68
N SER A 254 6.01 -11.51 -5.70
CA SER A 254 5.33 -10.51 -4.88
C SER A 254 3.85 -10.50 -5.18
N LEU A 255 3.48 -10.44 -6.48
CA LEU A 255 2.11 -10.46 -6.94
C LEU A 255 1.39 -11.70 -6.44
N ASP A 256 1.96 -12.89 -6.61
CA ASP A 256 1.40 -14.17 -6.14
C ASP A 256 1.19 -14.23 -4.63
N SER A 257 1.98 -13.48 -3.86
CA SER A 257 1.85 -13.40 -2.40
C SER A 257 0.76 -12.45 -1.91
N LEU A 258 0.22 -11.58 -2.78
CA LEU A 258 -0.87 -10.68 -2.42
C LEU A 258 -2.16 -11.45 -2.18
N PHE A 259 -2.93 -11.02 -1.18
CA PHE A 259 -4.24 -11.60 -0.88
C PHE A 259 -5.20 -11.47 -2.07
N PHE A 260 -5.19 -10.31 -2.72
CA PHE A 260 -6.05 -10.04 -3.86
C PHE A 260 -5.33 -9.13 -4.87
N VAL A 261 -5.54 -9.43 -6.15
CA VAL A 261 -5.06 -8.63 -7.27
C VAL A 261 -6.25 -8.32 -8.16
N GLY A 262 -6.69 -7.07 -8.14
CA GLY A 262 -7.74 -6.57 -9.04
C GLY A 262 -7.17 -6.23 -10.41
N VAL A 263 -8.02 -6.30 -11.44
CA VAL A 263 -7.70 -5.90 -12.81
C VAL A 263 -8.60 -4.73 -13.16
N THR A 264 -8.01 -3.55 -13.42
CA THR A 264 -8.75 -2.33 -13.74
C THR A 264 -9.66 -2.51 -14.96
N ASP A 265 -9.22 -3.27 -15.96
CA ASP A 265 -9.99 -3.53 -17.19
C ASP A 265 -11.22 -4.41 -16.94
N LEU A 266 -11.23 -5.15 -15.82
CA LEU A 266 -12.32 -5.98 -15.32
C LEU A 266 -12.78 -5.47 -13.94
N TYR A 267 -13.03 -4.16 -13.85
CA TYR A 267 -13.20 -3.50 -12.54
C TYR A 267 -14.42 -4.02 -11.77
N HIS A 268 -15.57 -4.22 -12.43
CA HIS A 268 -16.77 -4.73 -11.77
C HIS A 268 -16.56 -6.16 -11.26
N GLU A 269 -16.00 -7.02 -12.11
CA GLU A 269 -15.57 -8.37 -11.79
C GLU A 269 -14.61 -8.37 -10.59
N SER A 270 -13.67 -7.42 -10.56
CA SER A 270 -12.68 -7.28 -9.49
C SER A 270 -13.32 -6.93 -8.14
N VAL A 271 -14.31 -6.03 -8.13
CA VAL A 271 -15.08 -5.71 -6.91
C VAL A 271 -15.84 -6.94 -6.42
N CYS A 272 -16.49 -7.68 -7.32
CA CYS A 272 -17.19 -8.91 -7.00
C CYS A 272 -16.26 -10.03 -6.51
N MET A 273 -15.08 -10.15 -7.10
CA MET A 273 -14.03 -11.08 -6.66
C MET A 273 -13.55 -10.74 -5.24
N PHE A 274 -13.29 -9.46 -4.98
CA PHE A 274 -12.89 -9.02 -3.65
C PHE A 274 -13.96 -9.35 -2.60
N PHE A 275 -15.24 -9.11 -2.91
CA PHE A 275 -16.36 -9.56 -2.08
C PHE A 275 -16.29 -11.08 -1.83
N ALA A 276 -16.13 -11.88 -2.89
CA ALA A 276 -16.09 -13.34 -2.81
C ALA A 276 -14.97 -13.89 -1.90
N LYS A 277 -13.82 -13.21 -1.87
CA LYS A 277 -12.66 -13.59 -1.04
C LYS A 277 -12.81 -13.15 0.41
N THR A 278 -13.42 -12.00 0.64
CA THR A 278 -13.61 -11.44 2.00
C THR A 278 -14.86 -11.99 2.70
N HIS A 279 -15.85 -12.45 1.95
CA HIS A 279 -17.11 -13.03 2.43
C HIS A 279 -17.26 -14.49 1.98
N ALA A 280 -16.25 -15.33 2.23
CA ALA A 280 -16.17 -16.69 1.69
C ALA A 280 -17.39 -17.58 1.95
N ASP A 281 -18.13 -17.33 3.03
CA ASP A 281 -19.31 -18.10 3.45
C ASP A 281 -20.65 -17.43 3.06
N GLN A 282 -20.63 -16.33 2.32
CA GLN A 282 -21.84 -15.61 1.90
C GLN A 282 -22.11 -15.78 0.39
N PRO A 283 -23.39 -15.74 -0.02
CA PRO A 283 -23.71 -15.67 -1.44
C PRO A 283 -23.17 -14.37 -2.04
N LEU A 284 -22.79 -14.42 -3.32
CA LEU A 284 -22.40 -13.21 -4.04
C LEU A 284 -23.60 -12.25 -4.17
N PRO A 285 -23.38 -10.93 -4.14
CA PRO A 285 -24.41 -9.96 -4.44
C PRO A 285 -25.01 -10.23 -5.82
N HIS A 286 -26.31 -9.93 -5.99
CA HIS A 286 -26.99 -10.17 -7.26
C HIS A 286 -26.33 -9.48 -8.45
N HIS A 287 -25.74 -8.30 -8.23
CA HIS A 287 -25.03 -7.56 -9.29
C HIS A 287 -23.72 -8.21 -9.76
N CYS A 288 -23.24 -9.25 -9.08
CA CYS A 288 -22.07 -10.01 -9.48
C CYS A 288 -22.39 -11.18 -10.42
N ASN A 289 -23.64 -11.32 -10.88
CA ASN A 289 -24.01 -12.37 -11.82
C ASN A 289 -24.03 -11.82 -13.26
N CYS A 290 -22.95 -12.01 -14.01
CA CYS A 290 -22.88 -11.50 -15.38
C CYS A 290 -23.79 -12.25 -16.36
N ALA A 291 -24.30 -13.44 -15.99
CA ALA A 291 -25.30 -14.15 -16.78
C ALA A 291 -26.69 -13.49 -16.71
N ASP A 292 -26.88 -12.53 -15.79
CA ASP A 292 -28.07 -11.70 -15.65
C ASP A 292 -27.70 -10.24 -15.95
N PRO A 293 -27.87 -9.75 -17.19
CA PRO A 293 -27.50 -8.40 -17.56
C PRO A 293 -28.23 -7.31 -16.77
N ASP A 294 -29.47 -7.56 -16.33
CA ASP A 294 -30.24 -6.57 -15.58
C ASP A 294 -29.66 -6.43 -14.17
N ALA A 295 -29.33 -7.55 -13.52
CA ALA A 295 -28.66 -7.53 -12.22
C ALA A 295 -27.24 -6.94 -12.32
N TRP A 296 -26.47 -7.35 -13.32
CA TRP A 296 -25.11 -6.86 -13.58
C TRP A 296 -25.08 -5.33 -13.76
N ASN A 297 -25.95 -4.79 -14.61
CA ASN A 297 -26.01 -3.36 -14.88
C ASN A 297 -26.65 -2.53 -13.75
N ALA A 298 -27.22 -3.18 -12.72
CA ALA A 298 -27.77 -2.48 -11.56
C ALA A 298 -26.68 -1.91 -10.63
N TRP A 299 -25.44 -2.38 -10.73
CA TRP A 299 -24.34 -1.81 -9.94
C TRP A 299 -23.85 -0.50 -10.55
N THR A 300 -23.93 0.57 -9.77
CA THR A 300 -23.43 1.90 -10.14
C THR A 300 -22.08 2.15 -9.48
N GLY A 301 -21.09 1.31 -9.81
CA GLY A 301 -19.73 1.47 -9.33
C GLY A 301 -19.19 2.88 -9.56
N SER A 302 -18.25 3.31 -8.72
CA SER A 302 -17.68 4.64 -8.85
C SER A 302 -16.70 4.71 -10.04
N HIS A 303 -16.80 5.78 -10.82
CA HIS A 303 -15.89 6.06 -11.92
C HIS A 303 -15.25 7.43 -11.72
N SER A 304 -14.03 7.44 -11.19
CA SER A 304 -13.24 8.67 -11.00
C SER A 304 -12.33 8.90 -12.21
N VAL A 305 -12.67 9.91 -13.02
CA VAL A 305 -11.89 10.29 -14.21
C VAL A 305 -10.97 11.49 -13.99
N HIS A 306 -10.84 12.00 -12.75
CA HIS A 306 -9.87 13.08 -12.42
C HIS A 306 -9.92 14.33 -13.33
N SER A 307 -11.10 14.66 -13.87
CA SER A 307 -11.27 15.78 -14.82
C SER A 307 -10.43 15.71 -16.10
N VAL A 308 -9.84 14.56 -16.43
CA VAL A 308 -9.12 14.38 -17.69
C VAL A 308 -10.10 14.19 -18.85
N PRO A 309 -9.72 14.53 -20.09
CA PRO A 309 -10.57 14.26 -21.26
C PRO A 309 -10.92 12.78 -21.40
N ALA A 310 -12.07 12.51 -22.03
CA ALA A 310 -12.39 11.16 -22.47
C ALA A 310 -11.30 10.68 -23.43
N HIS A 311 -10.88 9.42 -23.28
CA HIS A 311 -9.73 8.87 -23.97
C HIS A 311 -9.87 7.37 -24.17
N SER A 312 -9.11 6.85 -25.13
CA SER A 312 -9.07 5.46 -25.56
C SER A 312 -7.70 5.12 -26.15
N ASN A 313 -7.33 3.85 -26.19
CA ASN A 313 -6.07 3.44 -26.83
C ASN A 313 -6.07 3.71 -28.35
N SER A 314 -7.24 3.90 -28.98
CA SER A 314 -7.33 4.31 -30.39
C SER A 314 -6.91 5.76 -30.64
N ASP A 315 -6.72 6.57 -29.60
CA ASP A 315 -6.20 7.94 -29.72
C ASP A 315 -4.67 7.97 -29.91
N LEU A 316 -4.00 6.82 -29.72
CA LEU A 316 -2.54 6.68 -29.80
C LEU A 316 -2.09 6.35 -31.22
N SER A 317 -0.99 6.95 -31.66
CA SER A 317 -0.36 6.59 -32.93
C SER A 317 0.38 5.26 -32.84
N GLU A 318 0.71 4.65 -33.99
CA GLU A 318 1.57 3.45 -34.03
C GLU A 318 2.95 3.70 -33.37
N GLU A 319 3.46 4.93 -33.48
CA GLU A 319 4.71 5.33 -32.83
C GLU A 319 4.57 5.33 -31.30
N ASP A 320 3.48 5.88 -30.78
CA ASP A 320 3.20 5.92 -29.34
C ASP A 320 3.05 4.51 -28.78
N LEU A 321 2.28 3.66 -29.46
CA LEU A 321 2.09 2.26 -29.07
C LEU A 321 3.41 1.50 -29.01
N ARG A 322 4.32 1.73 -29.97
CA ARG A 322 5.65 1.14 -29.97
C ARG A 322 6.47 1.60 -28.76
N MET A 323 6.55 2.91 -28.51
CA MET A 323 7.31 3.46 -27.38
C MET A 323 6.76 2.99 -26.03
N ILE A 324 5.43 2.97 -25.88
CA ILE A 324 4.75 2.42 -24.70
C ILE A 324 5.14 0.95 -24.50
N GLY A 325 5.10 0.13 -25.57
CA GLY A 325 5.50 -1.28 -25.49
C GLY A 325 6.95 -1.47 -25.05
N GLU A 326 7.85 -0.58 -25.45
CA GLU A 326 9.25 -0.58 -25.01
C GLU A 326 9.39 -0.19 -23.53
N LEU A 327 8.67 0.84 -23.08
CA LEU A 327 8.69 1.33 -21.70
C LEU A 327 8.02 0.38 -20.70
N SER A 328 7.08 -0.46 -21.16
CA SER A 328 6.22 -1.31 -20.32
C SER A 328 6.42 -2.81 -20.48
N ARG A 329 7.51 -3.26 -21.12
CA ARG A 329 7.75 -4.68 -21.43
C ARG A 329 7.63 -5.64 -20.23
N LEU A 330 8.03 -5.21 -19.03
CA LEU A 330 7.91 -6.03 -17.82
C LEU A 330 6.50 -5.94 -17.24
N ASP A 331 5.87 -4.77 -17.32
CA ASP A 331 4.47 -4.58 -16.92
C ASP A 331 3.52 -5.42 -17.78
N THR A 332 3.80 -5.62 -19.08
CA THR A 332 3.03 -6.56 -19.93
C THR A 332 3.07 -7.98 -19.38
N GLN A 333 4.26 -8.48 -19.05
CA GLN A 333 4.40 -9.84 -18.49
C GLN A 333 3.75 -9.96 -17.10
N LEU A 334 3.87 -8.92 -16.26
CA LEU A 334 3.22 -8.85 -14.96
C LEU A 334 1.68 -8.87 -15.11
N TYR A 335 1.14 -8.07 -16.04
CA TYR A 335 -0.29 -7.95 -16.30
C TYR A 335 -0.87 -9.26 -16.86
N GLU A 336 -0.19 -9.90 -17.82
CA GLU A 336 -0.60 -11.20 -18.35
C GLU A 336 -0.67 -12.26 -17.24
N HIS A 337 0.34 -12.28 -16.35
CA HIS A 337 0.36 -13.19 -15.20
C HIS A 337 -0.77 -12.88 -14.20
N ALA A 338 -1.01 -11.60 -13.91
CA ALA A 338 -2.10 -11.16 -13.05
C ALA A 338 -3.48 -11.54 -13.62
N LEU A 339 -3.69 -11.36 -14.93
CA LEU A 339 -4.93 -11.70 -15.61
C LEU A 339 -5.16 -13.23 -15.63
N ALA A 340 -4.11 -14.01 -15.84
CA ALA A 340 -4.18 -15.47 -15.76
C ALA A 340 -4.61 -15.93 -14.36
N ARG A 341 -3.96 -15.40 -13.31
CA ARG A 341 -4.33 -15.66 -11.91
C ARG A 341 -5.78 -15.23 -11.64
N PHE A 342 -6.17 -14.02 -12.04
CA PHE A 342 -7.52 -13.50 -11.82
C PHE A 342 -8.60 -14.40 -12.45
N ARG A 343 -8.38 -14.86 -13.69
CA ARG A 343 -9.28 -15.78 -14.38
C ARG A 343 -9.38 -17.14 -13.71
N GLU A 344 -8.27 -17.67 -13.19
CA GLU A 344 -8.26 -18.93 -12.44
C GLU A 344 -9.05 -18.80 -11.13
N GLU A 345 -8.77 -17.76 -10.34
CA GLU A 345 -9.51 -17.47 -9.11
C GLU A 345 -11.01 -17.25 -9.39
N ALA A 346 -11.35 -16.57 -10.50
CA ALA A 346 -12.73 -16.37 -10.90
C ALA A 346 -13.43 -17.69 -11.20
N ALA A 347 -12.81 -18.56 -11.99
CA ALA A 347 -13.37 -19.87 -12.30
C ALA A 347 -13.58 -20.71 -11.03
N GLU A 348 -12.72 -20.58 -10.02
CA GLU A 348 -12.93 -21.23 -8.72
C GLU A 348 -14.16 -20.67 -8.00
N VAL A 349 -14.30 -19.35 -7.92
CA VAL A 349 -15.46 -18.72 -7.29
C VAL A 349 -16.75 -19.07 -8.03
N GLU A 350 -16.74 -19.07 -9.37
CA GLU A 350 -17.89 -19.47 -10.20
C GLU A 350 -18.29 -20.92 -9.91
N ARG A 351 -17.32 -21.86 -9.83
CA ARG A 351 -17.59 -23.26 -9.45
C ARG A 351 -18.17 -23.39 -8.05
N ARG A 352 -17.65 -22.63 -7.08
CA ARG A 352 -18.08 -22.69 -5.68
C ARG A 352 -19.49 -22.13 -5.48
N THR A 353 -19.81 -21.04 -6.17
CA THR A 353 -21.04 -20.25 -5.93
C THR A 353 -22.16 -20.56 -6.92
N GLY A 354 -21.84 -21.11 -8.10
CA GLY A 354 -22.79 -21.28 -9.20
C GLY A 354 -23.17 -19.97 -9.91
N THR A 355 -22.56 -18.84 -9.54
CA THR A 355 -22.77 -17.53 -10.15
C THR A 355 -21.68 -17.28 -11.18
N LYS A 356 -22.03 -16.80 -12.39
CA LYS A 356 -21.07 -16.41 -13.40
C LYS A 356 -20.53 -15.00 -13.08
N LEU A 357 -19.22 -14.88 -12.91
CA LEU A 357 -18.53 -13.63 -12.58
C LEU A 357 -17.96 -12.93 -13.81
N LEU A 358 -17.28 -13.68 -14.69
CA LEU A 358 -16.62 -13.10 -15.87
C LEU A 358 -17.59 -13.05 -17.05
N CYS A 359 -17.82 -11.84 -17.56
CA CYS A 359 -18.46 -11.62 -18.85
C CYS A 359 -17.58 -12.16 -19.97
N GLU A 360 -18.17 -12.68 -21.05
CA GLU A 360 -17.44 -12.85 -22.31
C GLU A 360 -17.29 -11.47 -22.96
N ASP A 361 -16.08 -11.15 -23.42
CA ASP A 361 -15.78 -9.92 -24.16
C ASP A 361 -16.41 -9.93 -25.57
#